data_AF-A0A959XRZ1-F1
#
_entry.id   AF-A0A959XRZ1-F1
#
_cell.length_a   1.000
_cell.length_b   1.000
_cell.length_c   1.000
_cell.angle_alpha   90.00
_cell.angle_beta   90.00
_cell.angle_gamma   90.00
#
_symmetry.space_group_name_H-M   'P 1'
#
loop_
_entity.id
_entity.type
_entity.pdbx_description
1 polymer ?
#
loop_
_entity_poly.entity_id
_entity_poly.type
_entity_poly.pdbx_seq_one_letter_code
_entity_poly.pdbx_strand_id
1 'polypeptide(L)'
;MPKTLDKRMAAPKKPAAFLSSGFIRMKLKTITSKPERKRQCETYLKRMEVQREAQKKSRSSIEDTDDAIRFLKLEIEHLSGK
;
A
#
# COMPACT_ATOMS: atom_id res chain seq x y z
N MET A 1 29.98 8.89 -39.92
CA MET A 1 28.68 9.25 -39.31
C MET A 1 28.42 8.31 -38.13
N PRO A 2 28.59 8.72 -36.86
CA PRO A 2 28.24 7.86 -35.73
C PRO A 2 26.76 8.07 -35.33
N LYS A 3 25.98 6.98 -35.32
CA LYS A 3 24.61 6.94 -34.78
C LYS A 3 24.69 6.79 -33.27
N THR A 4 24.35 7.84 -32.53
CA THR A 4 24.14 7.83 -31.08
C THR A 4 22.93 6.97 -30.73
N LEU A 5 23.17 5.81 -30.13
CA LEU A 5 22.12 4.94 -29.60
C LEU A 5 21.73 5.44 -28.21
N ASP A 6 20.67 6.27 -28.17
CA ASP A 6 20.03 6.77 -26.95
C ASP A 6 19.32 5.62 -26.23
N LYS A 7 20.10 4.76 -25.54
CA LYS A 7 19.57 3.67 -24.72
C LYS A 7 19.14 4.25 -23.38
N ARG A 8 18.03 4.99 -23.37
CA ARG A 8 17.31 5.36 -22.14
C ARG A 8 16.87 4.06 -21.47
N MET A 9 17.68 3.56 -20.54
CA MET A 9 17.25 2.55 -19.59
C MET A 9 16.04 3.12 -18.86
N ALA A 10 14.84 2.67 -19.25
CA ALA A 10 13.64 2.91 -18.48
C ALA A 10 13.93 2.43 -17.06
N ALA A 11 14.02 3.37 -16.11
CA ALA A 11 14.28 3.05 -14.72
C ALA A 11 13.29 1.95 -14.30
N PRO A 12 13.75 0.81 -13.74
CA PRO A 12 12.84 -0.22 -13.30
C PRO A 12 11.88 0.43 -12.31
N LYS A 13 10.60 0.53 -12.68
CA LYS A 13 9.54 0.90 -11.75
C LYS A 13 9.68 -0.11 -10.62
N LYS A 14 10.28 0.31 -9.50
CA LYS A 14 10.49 -0.53 -8.33
C LYS A 14 9.17 -1.28 -8.10
N PRO A 15 9.19 -2.63 -8.00
CA PRO A 15 7.96 -3.36 -7.74
C PRO A 15 7.31 -2.68 -6.55
N ALA A 16 6.04 -2.32 -6.69
CA ALA A 16 5.28 -1.72 -5.60
C ALA A 16 5.53 -2.62 -4.40
N ALA A 17 6.32 -2.13 -3.44
CA ALA A 17 6.82 -2.97 -2.36
C ALA A 17 5.60 -3.63 -1.73
N PHE A 18 5.55 -4.97 -1.74
CA PHE A 18 4.40 -5.71 -1.25
C PHE A 18 4.10 -5.21 0.16
N LEU A 19 2.99 -4.48 0.29
CA LEU A 19 2.59 -3.94 1.57
C LEU A 19 2.00 -5.10 2.34
N SER A 20 2.55 -5.37 3.52
CA SER A 20 2.01 -6.36 4.44
C SER A 20 1.32 -5.68 5.61
N SER A 21 0.33 -6.37 6.18
CA SER A 21 -0.37 -5.97 7.41
C SER A 21 0.61 -5.52 8.52
N GLY A 22 1.68 -6.26 8.75
CA GLY A 22 2.68 -5.95 9.78
C GLY A 22 3.45 -4.65 9.52
N PHE A 23 3.84 -4.40 8.26
CA PHE A 23 4.51 -3.16 7.88
C PHE A 23 3.60 -1.93 8.05
N ILE A 24 2.34 -2.06 7.64
CA ILE A 24 1.33 -1.00 7.77
C ILE A 24 1.11 -0.64 9.25
N ARG A 25 0.92 -1.64 10.10
CA ARG A 25 0.76 -1.45 11.55
C ARG A 25 1.99 -0.75 12.16
N MET A 26 3.19 -1.13 11.76
CA MET A 26 4.43 -0.47 12.22
C MET A 26 4.49 1.00 11.79
N LYS A 27 4.17 1.31 10.54
CA LYS A 27 4.16 2.70 10.05
C LYS A 27 3.11 3.55 10.76
N LEU A 28 1.91 3.02 10.97
CA LEU A 28 0.84 3.75 11.67
C LEU A 28 1.14 3.97 13.15
N LYS A 29 1.81 3.02 13.81
CA LYS A 29 2.27 3.18 15.21
C LYS A 29 3.20 4.38 15.40
N THR A 30 4.02 4.70 14.39
CA THR A 30 4.94 5.85 14.46
C THR A 30 4.24 7.20 14.30
N ILE A 31 2.97 7.22 13.88
CA ILE A 31 2.22 8.46 13.67
C ILE A 31 1.40 8.77 14.92
N THR A 32 1.80 9.83 15.61
CA THR A 32 1.17 10.29 16.87
C THR A 32 -0.05 11.18 16.63
N SER A 33 -0.09 11.89 15.50
CA SER A 33 -1.21 12.77 15.14
C SER A 33 -2.39 11.97 14.60
N LYS A 34 -3.54 12.03 15.28
CA LYS A 34 -4.79 11.37 14.85
C LYS A 34 -5.21 11.71 13.41
N PRO A 35 -5.28 12.99 12.97
CA PRO A 35 -5.68 13.32 11.61
C PRO A 35 -4.66 12.83 10.56
N GLU A 36 -3.37 12.86 10.87
CA GLU A 36 -2.32 12.33 9.98
C GLU A 36 -2.41 10.80 9.87
N ARG A 37 -2.62 10.13 11.01
CA ARG A 37 -2.78 8.67 11.06
C ARG A 37 -3.98 8.23 10.23
N LYS A 38 -5.10 8.95 10.32
CA LYS A 38 -6.30 8.70 9.49
C LYS A 38 -5.99 8.83 8.00
N ARG A 39 -5.37 9.94 7.57
CA ARG A 39 -4.96 10.14 6.16
C ARG A 39 -4.06 9.02 5.64
N GLN A 40 -3.13 8.57 6.49
CA GLN A 40 -2.22 7.48 6.14
C GLN A 40 -2.96 6.13 6.08
N CYS A 41 -3.90 5.86 6.98
CA CYS A 41 -4.76 4.69 6.90
C CYS A 41 -5.55 4.66 5.59
N GLU A 42 -6.18 5.77 5.19
CA GLU A 42 -6.92 5.88 3.92
C GLU A 42 -6.00 5.66 2.70
N THR A 43 -4.77 6.16 2.77
CA THR A 43 -3.76 5.97 1.73
C THR A 43 -3.35 4.50 1.61
N TYR A 44 -3.06 3.85 2.74
CA TYR A 44 -2.73 2.42 2.76
C TYR A 44 -3.91 1.56 2.32
N LEU A 45 -5.14 1.93 2.68
CA LEU A 45 -6.35 1.20 2.32
C LEU A 45 -6.49 1.11 0.80
N LYS A 46 -6.40 2.25 0.11
CA LYS A 46 -6.42 2.31 -1.36
C LYS A 46 -5.32 1.46 -1.99
N ARG A 47 -4.11 1.47 -1.43
CA ARG A 47 -2.99 0.66 -1.94
C ARG A 47 -3.24 -0.83 -1.75
N MET A 48 -3.78 -1.25 -0.61
CA MET A 48 -4.11 -2.65 -0.35
C MET A 48 -5.26 -3.13 -1.21
N GLU A 49 -6.25 -2.29 -1.50
CA GLU A 49 -7.33 -2.63 -2.44
C GLU A 49 -6.79 -2.89 -3.85
N VAL A 50 -5.89 -2.04 -4.36
CA VAL A 50 -5.22 -2.27 -5.65
C VAL A 50 -4.38 -3.55 -5.62
N GLN A 51 -3.64 -3.80 -4.53
CA GLN A 51 -2.86 -5.02 -4.36
C GLN A 51 -3.76 -6.27 -4.34
N ARG A 52 -4.92 -6.20 -3.68
CA ARG A 52 -5.92 -7.27 -3.63
C ARG A 52 -6.45 -7.59 -5.02
N GLU A 53 -6.78 -6.58 -5.82
CA GLU A 53 -7.24 -6.79 -7.20
C GLU A 53 -6.15 -7.45 -8.07
N ALA A 54 -4.89 -7.01 -7.93
CA ALA A 54 -3.76 -7.61 -8.63
C ALA A 54 -3.50 -9.07 -8.19
N GLN A 55 -3.59 -9.37 -6.90
CA GLN A 55 -3.45 -10.72 -6.36
C GLN A 55 -4.61 -11.63 -6.78
N LYS A 56 -5.84 -11.12 -6.81
CA LYS A 56 -7.02 -11.83 -7.30
C LYS A 56 -6.84 -12.22 -8.77
N LYS A 57 -6.32 -11.30 -9.60
CA LYS A 57 -5.99 -11.57 -11.01
C LYS A 57 -4.88 -12.62 -11.16
N SER A 58 -3.89 -12.58 -10.26
CA SER A 58 -2.73 -13.48 -10.27
C SER A 58 -2.96 -14.79 -9.49
N ARG A 59 -4.18 -15.02 -8.98
CA ARG A 59 -4.56 -16.17 -8.12
C ARG A 59 -3.60 -16.40 -6.94
N SER A 60 -3.02 -15.31 -6.43
CA SER A 60 -2.09 -15.31 -5.30
C SER A 60 -2.85 -15.20 -3.97
N SER A 61 -2.20 -15.55 -2.86
CA SER A 61 -2.82 -15.41 -1.52
C SER A 61 -3.17 -13.94 -1.24
N ILE A 62 -4.44 -13.71 -0.87
CA ILE A 62 -4.97 -12.39 -0.52
C ILE A 62 -5.20 -12.22 0.99
N GLU A 63 -4.91 -13.26 1.80
CA GLU A 63 -5.29 -13.30 3.22
C GLU A 63 -4.65 -12.14 4.02
N ASP A 64 -3.33 -11.93 3.88
CA ASP A 64 -2.63 -10.81 4.51
C ASP A 64 -3.16 -9.45 4.02
N THR A 65 -3.56 -9.38 2.76
CA THR A 65 -4.10 -8.16 2.16
C THR A 65 -5.50 -7.85 2.70
N ASP A 66 -6.36 -8.85 2.85
CA ASP A 66 -7.70 -8.71 3.44
C ASP A 66 -7.62 -8.40 4.94
N ASP A 67 -6.67 -8.98 5.70
CA ASP A 67 -6.43 -8.62 7.10
C ASP A 67 -6.01 -7.16 7.23
N ALA A 68 -5.07 -6.71 6.40
CA ALA A 68 -4.64 -5.32 6.39
C ALA A 68 -5.79 -4.36 6.05
N ILE A 69 -6.62 -4.68 5.06
CA ILE A 69 -7.80 -3.89 4.70
C ILE A 69 -8.78 -3.81 5.87
N ARG A 70 -9.06 -4.94 6.55
CA ARG A 70 -9.95 -4.98 7.71
C ARG A 70 -9.41 -4.11 8.84
N PHE A 71 -8.13 -4.26 9.17
CA PHE A 71 -7.46 -3.44 10.18
C PHE A 71 -7.55 -1.94 9.85
N LEU A 72 -7.26 -1.55 8.60
CA LEU A 72 -7.29 -0.16 8.18
C LEU A 72 -8.68 0.46 8.25
N LYS A 73 -9.73 -0.29 7.89
CA LYS A 73 -11.12 0.17 8.01
C LYS A 73 -11.52 0.41 9.46
N LEU A 74 -11.22 -0.55 10.35
CA LEU A 74 -11.48 -0.42 11.79
C LEU A 74 -10.72 0.75 12.40
N GLU A 75 -9.47 0.94 12.01
CA GLU A 75 -8.63 2.04 12.49
C GLU A 75 -9.17 3.40 12.03
N ILE A 76 -9.65 3.51 10.79
CA ILE A 76 -10.28 4.75 10.29
C ILE A 76 -11.56 5.05 11.07
N GLU A 77 -12.39 4.05 11.35
CA GLU A 77 -13.62 4.19 12.14
C GLU A 77 -13.31 4.68 13.56
N HIS A 78 -12.36 4.02 14.24
CA HIS A 78 -11.88 4.40 15.56
C HIS A 78 -11.33 5.84 15.59
N LEU A 79 -10.53 6.22 14.58
CA LEU A 79 -9.98 7.57 14.47
C LEU A 79 -11.03 8.62 14.07
N SER A 80 -12.13 8.20 13.45
CA SER A 80 -13.23 9.07 13.06
C SER A 80 -14.26 9.27 14.18
N GLY A 81 -14.14 8.56 15.30
CA GLY A 81 -15.02 8.68 16.46
C GLY A 81 -16.47 8.28 16.17
N LYS A 82 -16.68 7.37 15.22
CA LYS A 82 -17.97 6.74 14.95
C LYS A 82 -18.11 5.43 15.69
#